data_AF-A0A7X7J1F5-F1
#
_entry.id   AF-A0A7X7J1F5-F1
#
_cell.length_a   1.000
_cell.length_b   1.000
_cell.length_c   1.000
_cell.angle_alpha   90.00
_cell.angle_beta   90.00
_cell.angle_gamma   90.00
#
_symmetry.space_group_name_H-M   'P 1'
#
loop_
_entity.id
_entity.type
_entity.pdbx_description
1 polymer ?
#
loop_
_entity_poly.entity_id
_entity_poly.type
_entity_poly.pdbx_seq_one_letter_code
_entity_poly.pdbx_strand_id
1 'polypeptide(L)'
;MRSTTYQASGAPNQLDLPGHVVRSCISMNHAILADGIDLPIIVAFGLVTFGPLTLGVSLIESIVFRLVLNVTIRQTYWRILLANTVSTLAGGLVFMFQDVILHAASIRSSIPAFVMGYRWVALILIAIYYVKSVLVEGLVVARTEYAIRLKRPRGRLFRTLALANAASYLVTGPLFYYSTRPTFGNLSLDTTTAWSANRDMPVYFVDTKDHFIKLIGAGGGDPVTIVPYPGTDFLVADDGEAFVYRGVDKSLYVLRRGDAEPVCAWATTQPFFMQSVSLSPDHRRLAYARAAEGERYPDRYDSLVIVDLDSGQAEAVPFSAKSWCPIVAWSRDGTQILASTDEDDIAVLSGEPPWSVTTTRPRSSVASDELVTTHGRYGDRCGYGGGIPRVWLDKDEKGQYHVQAYPHLGAHLRVSRNDQVLIRASNDYGLLKLGLPSPSCPTFLPNGTEMLLEWWGQLYLLDVEARRMGLLADGRNYVLLTPRFRVAFSTSASG
;
A
#
# COMPACT_ATOMS: atom_id res chain seq x y z
N MET A 1 -36.75 24.76 -25.18
CA MET A 1 -35.70 25.82 -25.11
C MET A 1 -35.89 26.65 -23.85
N ARG A 2 -35.29 26.22 -22.74
CA ARG A 2 -34.94 27.05 -21.58
C ARG A 2 -33.65 26.45 -21.04
N SER A 3 -32.53 27.13 -21.30
CA SER A 3 -31.23 26.77 -20.76
C SER A 3 -31.16 27.31 -19.33
N THR A 4 -30.97 26.42 -18.36
CA THR A 4 -30.55 26.79 -17.01
C THR A 4 -29.11 26.38 -16.84
N THR A 5 -28.26 27.39 -16.95
CA THR A 5 -26.81 27.39 -16.73
C THR A 5 -26.54 27.03 -15.27
N TYR A 6 -25.87 25.91 -15.01
CA TYR A 6 -25.36 25.58 -13.67
C TYR A 6 -24.07 26.39 -13.44
N GLN A 7 -24.14 27.43 -12.62
CA GLN A 7 -22.97 28.16 -12.13
C GLN A 7 -22.28 27.31 -11.05
N ALA A 8 -21.07 26.85 -11.36
CA ALA A 8 -20.13 26.33 -10.38
C ALA A 8 -19.66 27.49 -9.48
N SER A 9 -20.06 27.48 -8.22
CA SER A 9 -19.61 28.44 -7.21
C SER A 9 -18.70 27.77 -6.19
N GLY A 10 -17.46 28.28 -6.09
CA GLY A 10 -16.74 28.38 -4.82
C GLY A 10 -15.80 27.23 -4.45
N ALA A 11 -14.67 27.11 -5.16
CA ALA A 11 -13.47 26.52 -4.57
C ALA A 11 -12.89 27.50 -3.54
N PRO A 12 -12.67 27.11 -2.27
CA PRO A 12 -11.78 27.87 -1.41
C PRO A 12 -10.34 27.54 -1.82
N ASN A 13 -9.60 28.57 -2.22
CA ASN A 13 -8.15 28.54 -2.40
C ASN A 13 -7.46 28.04 -1.12
N GLN A 14 -7.22 26.72 -1.03
CA GLN A 14 -6.17 26.19 -0.18
C GLN A 14 -4.88 26.24 -0.98
N LEU A 15 -3.92 27.00 -0.48
CA LEU A 15 -2.53 27.00 -0.95
C LEU A 15 -2.04 25.56 -1.13
N ASP A 16 -1.72 25.22 -2.38
CA ASP A 16 -1.06 23.99 -2.78
C ASP A 16 0.29 23.85 -2.06
N LEU A 17 0.28 23.16 -0.93
CA LEU A 17 1.43 22.41 -0.45
C LEU A 17 1.20 20.95 -0.86
N PRO A 18 2.24 20.23 -1.33
CA PRO A 18 2.07 18.89 -1.89
C PRO A 18 1.48 17.93 -0.85
N GLY A 19 0.18 17.59 -1.02
CA GLY A 19 -0.61 16.78 -0.10
C GLY A 19 -0.07 15.36 0.15
N HIS A 20 0.91 14.91 -0.65
CA HIS A 20 1.64 13.66 -0.42
C HIS A 20 2.61 13.74 0.76
N VAL A 21 3.21 14.90 1.05
CA VAL A 21 4.16 15.07 2.17
C VAL A 21 3.41 15.11 3.50
N VAL A 22 2.28 15.83 3.53
CA VAL A 22 1.46 15.97 4.75
C VAL A 22 0.73 14.66 5.09
N ARG A 23 0.24 13.89 4.10
CA ARG A 23 -0.38 12.58 4.35
C ARG A 23 0.61 11.52 4.83
N SER A 24 1.85 11.52 4.32
CA SER A 24 2.91 10.62 4.81
C SER A 24 3.31 10.94 6.25
N CYS A 25 3.38 12.22 6.63
CA CYS A 25 3.65 12.64 8.01
C CYS A 25 2.49 12.31 8.98
N ILE A 26 1.23 12.42 8.53
CA ILE A 26 0.06 12.11 9.36
C ILE A 26 -0.13 10.59 9.55
N SER A 27 0.21 9.77 8.53
CA SER A 27 0.23 8.31 8.68
C SER A 27 1.38 7.84 9.58
N MET A 28 2.51 8.56 9.58
CA MET A 28 3.61 8.35 10.53
C MET A 28 3.14 8.60 11.97
N ASN A 29 2.38 9.65 12.24
CA ASN A 29 1.93 9.98 13.60
C ASN A 29 0.95 8.96 14.20
N HIS A 30 0.11 8.29 13.39
CA HIS A 30 -0.78 7.23 13.91
C HIS A 30 -0.05 5.90 14.16
N ALA A 31 0.99 5.58 13.36
CA ALA A 31 1.86 4.44 13.62
C ALA A 31 2.74 4.67 14.86
N ILE A 32 3.37 5.85 14.98
CA ILE A 32 4.26 6.21 16.09
C ILE A 32 3.54 6.24 17.45
N LEU A 33 2.25 6.62 17.48
CA LEU A 33 1.45 6.61 18.72
C LEU A 33 0.93 5.22 19.12
N ALA A 34 0.75 4.31 18.15
CA ALA A 34 0.45 2.90 18.43
C ALA A 34 1.69 2.12 18.90
N ASP A 35 2.89 2.59 18.53
CA ASP A 35 4.20 1.95 18.76
C ASP A 35 4.95 2.49 20.00
N GLY A 36 4.25 3.03 21.01
CA GLY A 36 4.88 3.48 22.26
C GLY A 36 5.68 2.36 22.99
N ILE A 37 5.37 1.09 22.70
CA ILE A 37 6.07 -0.10 23.17
C ILE A 37 7.38 -0.36 22.42
N ASP A 38 7.51 0.12 21.18
CA ASP A 38 8.70 -0.10 20.34
C ASP A 38 9.79 0.93 20.57
N LEU A 39 9.48 2.08 21.19
CA LEU A 39 10.46 3.15 21.39
C LEU A 39 11.67 2.70 22.24
N PRO A 40 11.51 1.96 23.36
CA PRO A 40 12.63 1.36 24.08
C PRO A 40 13.41 0.34 23.24
N ILE A 41 12.73 -0.43 22.39
CA ILE A 41 13.36 -1.43 21.51
C ILE A 41 14.19 -0.72 20.44
N ILE A 42 13.68 0.35 19.84
CA ILE A 42 14.38 1.19 18.86
C ILE A 42 15.61 1.84 19.49
N VAL A 43 15.49 2.36 20.73
CA VAL A 43 16.63 2.96 21.46
C VAL A 43 17.68 1.90 21.80
N ALA A 44 17.26 0.74 22.31
CA ALA A 44 18.18 -0.36 22.62
C ALA A 44 18.88 -0.90 21.36
N PHE A 45 18.13 -1.10 20.28
CA PHE A 45 18.65 -1.53 18.99
C PHE A 45 19.60 -0.49 18.40
N GLY A 46 19.26 0.79 18.54
CA GLY A 46 20.11 1.92 18.17
C GLY A 46 21.43 1.89 18.95
N LEU A 47 21.41 1.71 20.27
CA LEU A 47 22.63 1.64 21.09
C LEU A 47 23.50 0.43 20.74
N VAL A 48 22.90 -0.74 20.56
CA VAL A 48 23.60 -1.99 20.20
C VAL A 48 24.24 -1.89 18.81
N THR A 49 23.58 -1.19 17.87
CA THR A 49 24.07 -1.07 16.49
C THR A 49 25.06 0.09 16.32
N PHE A 50 24.72 1.29 16.82
CA PHE A 50 25.53 2.49 16.64
C PHE A 50 26.69 2.60 17.63
N GLY A 51 26.61 1.99 18.83
CA GLY A 51 27.67 2.05 19.83
C GLY A 51 29.00 1.45 19.33
N PRO A 52 29.04 0.16 18.94
CA PRO A 52 30.23 -0.47 18.38
C PRO A 52 30.75 0.24 17.12
N LEU A 53 29.84 0.69 16.25
CA LEU A 53 30.21 1.41 15.03
C LEU A 53 30.90 2.74 15.33
N THR A 54 30.38 3.50 16.30
CA THR A 54 30.96 4.78 16.75
C THR A 54 32.35 4.59 17.37
N LEU A 55 32.54 3.54 18.17
CA LEU A 55 33.84 3.18 18.75
C LEU A 55 34.85 2.80 17.65
N GLY A 56 34.43 1.98 16.69
CA GLY A 56 35.25 1.56 15.54
C GLY A 56 35.68 2.74 14.67
N VAL A 57 34.74 3.63 14.32
CA VAL A 57 35.02 4.87 13.58
C VAL A 57 36.03 5.74 14.34
N SER A 58 35.81 5.92 15.65
CA SER A 58 36.70 6.73 16.49
C SER A 58 38.13 6.17 16.54
N LEU A 59 38.27 4.85 16.52
CA LEU A 59 39.57 4.18 16.45
C LEU A 59 40.26 4.39 15.10
N ILE A 60 39.55 4.19 13.98
CA ILE A 60 40.07 4.43 12.62
C ILE A 60 40.58 5.87 12.49
N GLU A 61 39.78 6.83 12.92
CA GLU A 61 40.14 8.23 12.86
C GLU A 61 41.34 8.56 13.76
N SER A 62 41.40 7.97 14.96
CA SER A 62 42.55 8.13 15.86
C SER A 62 43.85 7.58 15.25
N ILE A 63 43.78 6.49 14.48
CA ILE A 63 44.93 5.95 13.74
C ILE A 63 45.37 6.93 12.65
N VAL A 64 44.44 7.52 11.90
CA VAL A 64 44.78 8.55 10.89
C VAL A 64 45.47 9.75 11.55
N PHE A 65 44.95 10.24 12.68
CA PHE A 65 45.59 11.30 13.44
C PHE A 65 47.02 10.93 13.87
N ARG A 66 47.22 9.68 14.34
CA ARG A 66 48.56 9.18 14.67
C ARG A 66 49.49 9.21 13.46
N LEU A 67 49.04 8.72 12.30
CA LEU A 67 49.87 8.64 11.10
C LEU A 67 50.21 10.02 10.52
N VAL A 68 49.26 10.96 10.51
CA VAL A 68 49.40 12.26 9.83
C VAL A 68 50.02 13.35 10.72
N LEU A 69 49.73 13.33 12.02
CA LEU A 69 50.15 14.37 12.97
C LEU A 69 51.21 13.89 13.97
N ASN A 70 51.52 12.60 13.96
CA ASN A 70 52.46 11.93 14.87
C ASN A 70 52.07 12.13 16.36
N VAL A 71 50.79 11.93 16.66
CA VAL A 71 50.22 12.03 18.02
C VAL A 71 49.82 10.65 18.52
N THR A 72 49.81 10.44 19.84
CA THR A 72 49.43 9.13 20.39
C THR A 72 47.90 8.94 20.34
N ILE A 73 47.44 7.71 20.09
CA ILE A 73 45.99 7.39 20.08
C ILE A 73 45.34 7.78 21.41
N ARG A 74 46.03 7.58 22.54
CA ARG A 74 45.53 7.96 23.87
C ARG A 74 45.23 9.46 23.99
N GLN A 75 45.96 10.32 23.27
CA GLN A 75 45.76 11.77 23.29
C GLN A 75 44.57 12.23 22.43
N THR A 76 44.16 11.44 21.43
CA THR A 76 43.13 11.82 20.46
C THR A 76 41.81 11.09 20.66
N TYR A 77 41.85 9.83 21.08
CA TYR A 77 40.70 8.93 21.09
C TYR A 77 39.47 9.49 21.80
N TRP A 78 39.60 9.94 23.05
CA TRP A 78 38.44 10.46 23.80
C TRP A 78 37.80 11.69 23.17
N ARG A 79 38.62 12.54 22.53
CA ARG A 79 38.10 13.75 21.89
C ARG A 79 37.42 13.43 20.57
N ILE A 80 37.99 12.49 19.80
CA ILE A 80 37.41 11.97 18.58
C ILE A 80 36.12 11.21 18.89
N LEU A 81 36.08 10.42 19.96
CA LEU A 81 34.87 9.72 20.40
C LEU A 81 33.77 10.72 20.76
N LEU A 82 34.08 11.76 21.54
CA LEU A 82 33.11 12.82 21.83
C LEU A 82 32.60 13.50 20.55
N ALA A 83 33.51 13.80 19.61
CA ALA A 83 33.15 14.42 18.34
C ALA A 83 32.21 13.51 17.52
N ASN A 84 32.54 12.22 17.40
CA ASN A 84 31.70 11.22 16.75
C ASN A 84 30.36 11.04 17.44
N THR A 85 30.28 11.04 18.78
CA THR A 85 28.99 10.98 19.50
C THR A 85 28.10 12.19 19.18
N VAL A 86 28.66 13.40 19.22
CA VAL A 86 27.93 14.63 18.85
C VAL A 86 27.52 14.59 17.37
N SER A 87 28.41 14.10 16.51
CA SER A 87 28.15 13.84 15.11
C SER A 87 26.95 12.89 14.96
N THR A 88 26.97 11.71 15.56
CA THR A 88 25.88 10.73 15.49
C THR A 88 24.54 11.32 15.92
N LEU A 89 24.50 12.10 17.01
CA LEU A 89 23.29 12.82 17.44
C LEU A 89 22.80 13.82 16.37
N ALA A 90 23.70 14.59 15.77
CA ALA A 90 23.37 15.49 14.66
C ALA A 90 22.94 14.73 13.38
N GLY A 91 23.27 13.44 13.26
CA GLY A 91 22.85 12.58 12.15
C GLY A 91 21.32 12.41 12.07
N GLY A 92 20.60 12.58 13.17
CA GLY A 92 19.14 12.59 13.18
C GLY A 92 18.52 13.67 12.28
N LEU A 93 19.20 14.83 12.13
CA LEU A 93 18.76 15.88 11.20
C LEU A 93 18.85 15.41 9.75
N VAL A 94 19.94 14.76 9.36
CA VAL A 94 20.14 14.22 8.00
C VAL A 94 19.11 13.14 7.70
N PHE A 95 18.77 12.32 8.69
CA PHE A 95 17.74 11.29 8.56
C PHE A 95 16.36 11.88 8.21
N MET A 96 15.99 13.04 8.80
CA MET A 96 14.73 13.73 8.45
C MET A 96 14.68 14.20 6.99
N PHE A 97 15.82 14.48 6.36
CA PHE A 97 15.90 14.88 4.95
C PHE A 97 16.05 13.69 3.98
N GLN A 98 16.27 12.47 4.49
CA GLN A 98 16.43 11.28 3.64
C GLN A 98 15.20 11.05 2.75
N ASP A 99 14.00 11.22 3.31
CA ASP A 99 12.74 11.07 2.58
C ASP A 99 12.64 12.07 1.41
N VAL A 100 13.04 13.32 1.66
CA VAL A 100 13.07 14.39 0.66
C VAL A 100 14.04 14.06 -0.47
N ILE A 101 15.23 13.53 -0.16
CA ILE A 101 16.22 13.13 -1.17
C ILE A 101 15.69 11.98 -2.02
N LEU A 102 15.04 10.98 -1.41
CA LEU A 102 14.45 9.86 -2.13
C LEU A 102 13.32 10.32 -3.07
N HIS A 103 12.52 11.29 -2.63
CA HIS A 103 11.46 11.88 -3.44
C HIS A 103 12.02 12.71 -4.60
N ALA A 104 12.99 13.60 -4.32
CA ALA A 104 13.63 14.44 -5.32
C ALA A 104 14.37 13.63 -6.40
N ALA A 105 14.93 12.47 -6.03
CA ALA A 105 15.59 11.57 -6.97
C ALA A 105 14.63 10.83 -7.91
N SER A 106 13.31 10.94 -7.72
CA SER A 106 12.27 10.25 -8.51
C SER A 106 12.41 8.72 -8.55
N ILE A 107 13.21 8.13 -7.66
CA ILE A 107 13.43 6.68 -7.62
C ILE A 107 12.26 5.93 -7.00
N ARG A 108 11.30 6.63 -6.38
CA ARG A 108 10.07 6.05 -5.81
C ARG A 108 8.94 5.89 -6.84
N SER A 109 9.23 6.05 -8.13
CA SER A 109 8.24 5.84 -9.19
C SER A 109 7.82 4.37 -9.30
N SER A 110 8.68 3.41 -8.96
CA SER A 110 8.34 1.98 -8.86
C SER A 110 9.38 1.20 -8.07
N ILE A 111 9.07 -0.03 -7.67
CA ILE A 111 10.01 -0.94 -7.01
C ILE A 111 11.27 -1.19 -7.87
N PRO A 112 11.16 -1.55 -9.17
CA PRO A 112 12.34 -1.70 -10.04
C PRO A 112 13.18 -0.41 -10.11
N ALA A 113 12.55 0.75 -10.32
CA ALA A 113 13.24 2.03 -10.38
C ALA A 113 13.95 2.35 -9.05
N PHE A 114 13.31 2.02 -7.93
CA PHE A 114 13.87 2.22 -6.60
C PHE A 114 15.11 1.38 -6.38
N VAL A 115 15.05 0.08 -6.65
CA VAL A 115 16.18 -0.84 -6.46
C VAL A 115 17.37 -0.45 -7.34
N MET A 116 17.11 -0.11 -8.60
CA MET A 116 18.17 0.31 -9.54
C MET A 116 18.77 1.68 -9.19
N GLY A 117 17.93 2.60 -8.70
CA GLY A 117 18.31 3.97 -8.37
C GLY A 117 18.93 4.13 -6.98
N TYR A 118 18.62 3.24 -6.04
CA TYR A 118 19.02 3.37 -4.63
C TYR A 118 20.52 3.51 -4.43
N ARG A 119 21.34 2.84 -5.26
CA ARG A 119 22.82 2.96 -5.18
C ARG A 119 23.29 4.41 -5.32
N TRP A 120 22.65 5.20 -6.20
CA TRP A 120 23.02 6.59 -6.43
C TRP A 120 22.58 7.48 -5.28
N VAL A 121 21.37 7.24 -4.76
CA VAL A 121 20.88 7.96 -3.58
C VAL A 121 21.73 7.63 -2.34
N ALA A 122 22.11 6.37 -2.16
CA ALA A 122 22.99 5.95 -1.08
C ALA A 122 24.35 6.66 -1.15
N LEU A 123 24.94 6.81 -2.35
CA LEU A 123 26.18 7.57 -2.52
C LEU A 123 26.01 9.05 -2.14
N ILE A 124 24.91 9.68 -2.55
CA ILE A 124 24.58 11.06 -2.17
C ILE A 124 24.42 11.18 -0.65
N LEU A 125 23.69 10.26 -0.02
CA LEU A 125 23.52 10.22 1.43
C LEU A 125 24.86 10.04 2.14
N ILE A 126 25.70 9.10 1.70
CA ILE A 126 27.06 8.88 2.22
C ILE A 126 27.88 10.18 2.13
N ALA A 127 27.82 10.89 1.00
CA ALA A 127 28.52 12.17 0.82
C ALA A 127 28.00 13.27 1.76
N ILE A 128 26.68 13.37 1.94
CA ILE A 128 26.05 14.31 2.87
C ILE A 128 26.47 14.00 4.31
N TYR A 129 26.40 12.73 4.71
CA TYR A 129 26.83 12.27 6.03
C TYR A 129 28.31 12.59 6.27
N TYR A 130 29.18 12.35 5.29
CA TYR A 130 30.60 12.72 5.34
C TYR A 130 30.79 14.23 5.56
N VAL A 131 30.17 15.07 4.72
CA VAL A 131 30.30 16.54 4.85
C VAL A 131 29.80 17.00 6.21
N LYS A 132 28.66 16.49 6.66
CA LYS A 132 28.10 16.81 7.96
C LYS A 132 29.03 16.36 9.10
N SER A 133 29.66 15.19 9.01
CA SER A 133 30.60 14.73 10.03
C SER A 133 31.82 15.65 10.11
N VAL A 134 32.43 16.00 8.98
CA VAL A 134 33.56 16.94 8.93
C VAL A 134 33.22 18.30 9.54
N LEU A 135 32.02 18.84 9.27
CA LEU A 135 31.57 20.11 9.82
C LEU A 135 31.33 20.02 11.33
N VAL A 136 30.53 19.05 11.79
CA VAL A 136 30.14 18.92 13.21
C VAL A 136 31.34 18.56 14.08
N GLU A 137 32.15 17.60 13.65
CA GLU A 137 33.35 17.19 14.38
C GLU A 137 34.41 18.30 14.31
N GLY A 138 34.46 19.07 13.22
CA GLY A 138 35.31 20.24 13.08
C GLY A 138 35.06 21.26 14.20
N LEU A 139 33.80 21.49 14.58
CA LEU A 139 33.43 22.37 15.68
C LEU A 139 33.90 21.87 17.06
N VAL A 140 34.15 20.56 17.20
CA VAL A 140 34.60 19.93 18.45
C VAL A 140 36.13 19.82 18.52
N VAL A 141 36.75 19.39 17.41
CA VAL A 141 38.18 19.05 17.29
C VAL A 141 39.02 20.27 16.91
N ALA A 142 38.52 21.19 16.08
CA ALA A 142 39.27 22.39 15.68
C ALA A 142 39.19 23.54 16.70
N ARG A 143 38.65 23.29 17.91
CA ARG A 143 38.68 24.28 19.00
C ARG A 143 40.11 24.67 19.36
N THR A 144 40.30 25.96 19.60
CA THR A 144 41.59 26.60 19.90
C THR A 144 42.41 25.86 20.95
N GLU A 145 41.76 25.49 22.06
CA GLU A 145 42.39 24.83 23.20
C GLU A 145 42.99 23.46 22.82
N TYR A 146 42.28 22.71 21.97
CA TYR A 146 42.75 21.41 21.52
C TYR A 146 43.92 21.54 20.54
N ALA A 147 43.87 22.54 19.65
CA ALA A 147 44.97 22.85 18.75
C ALA A 147 46.25 23.26 19.49
N ILE A 148 46.11 24.06 20.55
CA ILE A 148 47.21 24.42 21.45
C ILE A 148 47.76 23.17 22.14
N ARG A 149 46.90 22.32 22.71
CA ARG A 149 47.30 21.10 23.41
C ARG A 149 48.09 20.13 22.51
N LEU A 150 47.71 20.01 21.25
CA LEU A 150 48.41 19.16 20.27
C LEU A 150 49.63 19.85 19.63
N LYS A 151 49.87 21.14 19.89
CA LYS A 151 50.93 21.93 19.24
C LYS A 151 50.85 21.85 17.70
N ARG A 152 49.64 21.98 17.15
CA ARG A 152 49.36 21.95 15.71
C ARG A 152 48.44 23.09 15.27
N PRO A 153 48.63 23.67 14.08
CA PRO A 153 47.75 24.72 13.58
C PRO A 153 46.36 24.16 13.25
N ARG A 154 45.31 24.97 13.47
CA ARG A 154 43.90 24.55 13.26
C ARG A 154 43.63 24.04 11.84
N GLY A 155 44.18 24.69 10.82
CA GLY A 155 44.00 24.26 9.43
C GLY A 155 44.55 22.84 9.16
N ARG A 156 45.65 22.46 9.80
CA ARG A 156 46.22 21.11 9.67
C ARG A 156 45.38 20.07 10.42
N LEU A 157 44.79 20.44 11.57
CA LEU A 157 43.85 19.59 12.30
C LEU A 157 42.57 19.35 11.49
N PHE A 158 42.01 20.39 10.89
CA PHE A 158 40.81 20.28 10.05
C PHE A 158 41.05 19.41 8.81
N ARG A 159 42.18 19.59 8.11
CA ARG A 159 42.57 18.72 6.99
C ARG A 159 42.74 17.26 7.41
N THR A 160 43.36 17.03 8.57
CA THR A 160 43.52 15.67 9.12
C THR A 160 42.17 15.07 9.49
N LEU A 161 41.26 15.86 10.06
CA LEU A 161 39.90 15.44 10.38
C LEU A 161 39.13 15.04 9.12
N ALA A 162 39.20 15.84 8.06
CA ALA A 162 38.57 15.52 6.78
C ALA A 162 39.10 14.21 6.21
N LEU A 163 40.43 13.99 6.25
CA LEU A 163 41.04 12.73 5.82
C LEU A 163 40.65 11.55 6.71
N ALA A 164 40.56 11.77 8.02
CA ALA A 164 40.15 10.76 8.99
C ALA A 164 38.70 10.31 8.73
N ASN A 165 37.81 11.26 8.50
CA ASN A 165 36.43 11.01 8.08
C ASN A 165 36.39 10.28 6.72
N ALA A 166 37.21 10.68 5.75
CA ALA A 166 37.25 9.98 4.47
C ALA A 166 37.64 8.50 4.67
N ALA A 167 38.62 8.23 5.53
CA ALA A 167 39.04 6.87 5.87
C ALA A 167 37.95 6.08 6.61
N SER A 168 37.21 6.69 7.54
CA SER A 168 36.11 6.01 8.23
C SER A 168 34.94 5.72 7.29
N TYR A 169 34.59 6.64 6.39
CA TYR A 169 33.53 6.45 5.38
C TYR A 169 33.88 5.47 4.27
N LEU A 170 35.15 5.19 4.00
CA LEU A 170 35.55 4.05 3.14
C LEU A 170 35.13 2.70 3.75
N VAL A 171 34.92 2.63 5.06
CA VAL A 171 34.44 1.44 5.76
C VAL A 171 32.94 1.53 6.04
N THR A 172 32.48 2.64 6.64
CA THR A 172 31.08 2.80 7.05
C THR A 172 30.14 3.07 5.89
N GLY A 173 30.60 3.67 4.78
CA GLY A 173 29.80 3.90 3.58
C GLY A 173 29.31 2.60 2.94
N PRO A 174 30.20 1.63 2.64
CA PRO A 174 29.78 0.30 2.17
C PRO A 174 28.86 -0.42 3.16
N LEU A 175 29.17 -0.39 4.47
CA LEU A 175 28.30 -0.99 5.49
C LEU A 175 26.91 -0.34 5.52
N PHE A 176 26.85 0.98 5.39
CA PHE A 176 25.60 1.72 5.29
C PHE A 176 24.80 1.26 4.06
N TYR A 177 25.43 1.20 2.88
CA TYR A 177 24.76 0.74 1.66
C TYR A 177 24.22 -0.70 1.82
N TYR A 178 25.03 -1.64 2.31
CA TYR A 178 24.60 -3.03 2.46
C TYR A 178 23.53 -3.24 3.53
N SER A 179 23.53 -2.42 4.59
CA SER A 179 22.50 -2.47 5.64
C SER A 179 21.19 -1.79 5.28
N THR A 180 21.21 -0.87 4.32
CA THR A 180 20.04 -0.04 3.97
C THR A 180 19.48 -0.30 2.58
N ARG A 181 20.20 -1.03 1.71
CA ARG A 181 19.74 -1.36 0.37
C ARG A 181 18.42 -2.16 0.43
N PRO A 182 17.47 -1.88 -0.47
CA PRO A 182 16.26 -2.70 -0.58
C PRO A 182 16.62 -4.16 -0.90
N THR A 183 15.94 -5.10 -0.26
CA THR A 183 16.19 -6.54 -0.43
C THR A 183 14.93 -7.29 -0.85
N PHE A 184 14.75 -7.47 -2.17
CA PHE A 184 13.67 -8.28 -2.74
C PHE A 184 14.04 -9.77 -2.87
N GLY A 185 14.85 -10.26 -1.92
CA GLY A 185 15.32 -11.64 -1.90
C GLY A 185 16.09 -12.01 -3.18
N ASN A 186 15.63 -13.07 -3.83
CA ASN A 186 16.18 -13.64 -5.07
C ASN A 186 15.37 -13.24 -6.31
N LEU A 187 14.53 -12.21 -6.23
CA LEU A 187 13.72 -11.75 -7.34
C LEU A 187 14.53 -10.93 -8.34
N SER A 188 14.41 -11.27 -9.62
CA SER A 188 14.70 -10.36 -10.74
C SER A 188 13.59 -9.33 -10.84
N LEU A 189 13.92 -8.05 -11.06
CA LEU A 189 12.94 -6.97 -11.12
C LEU A 189 12.92 -6.34 -12.52
N ASP A 190 11.75 -6.32 -13.13
CA ASP A 190 11.51 -5.81 -14.48
C ASP A 190 10.54 -4.62 -14.47
N THR A 191 10.68 -3.73 -15.45
CA THR A 191 9.75 -2.60 -15.66
C THR A 191 8.56 -2.96 -16.54
N THR A 192 8.39 -4.23 -16.87
CA THR A 192 7.35 -4.74 -17.78
C THR A 192 6.94 -6.15 -17.38
N THR A 193 5.75 -6.55 -17.82
CA THR A 193 5.18 -7.89 -17.65
C THR A 193 4.96 -8.62 -18.99
N ALA A 194 5.57 -8.13 -20.08
CA ALA A 194 5.42 -8.71 -21.44
C ALA A 194 5.79 -10.19 -21.54
N TRP A 195 6.53 -10.70 -20.54
CA TRP A 195 6.94 -12.08 -20.41
C TRP A 195 5.88 -13.03 -19.82
N SER A 196 4.73 -12.50 -19.38
CA SER A 196 3.65 -13.28 -18.77
C SER A 196 3.15 -14.38 -19.72
N ALA A 197 2.82 -15.55 -19.17
CA ALA A 197 2.11 -16.60 -19.88
C ALA A 197 0.59 -16.31 -19.97
N ASN A 198 0.06 -15.42 -19.13
CA ASN A 198 -1.35 -15.01 -19.09
C ASN A 198 -1.58 -13.65 -19.77
N ARG A 199 -0.89 -13.37 -20.90
CA ARG A 199 -0.80 -12.00 -21.48
C ARG A 199 -2.15 -11.29 -21.66
N ASP A 200 -3.14 -12.04 -22.12
CA ASP A 200 -4.46 -11.51 -22.49
C ASP A 200 -5.45 -11.50 -21.32
N MET A 201 -5.03 -11.95 -20.13
CA MET A 201 -5.89 -11.96 -18.94
C MET A 201 -6.31 -10.53 -18.58
N PRO A 202 -7.62 -10.21 -18.57
CA PRO A 202 -8.09 -8.87 -18.27
C PRO A 202 -7.89 -8.54 -16.78
N VAL A 203 -7.28 -7.39 -16.52
CA VAL A 203 -7.08 -6.83 -15.18
C VAL A 203 -7.80 -5.48 -15.12
N TYR A 204 -8.90 -5.43 -14.38
CA TYR A 204 -9.59 -4.17 -14.07
C TYR A 204 -8.98 -3.57 -12.82
N PHE A 205 -8.77 -2.26 -12.78
CA PHE A 205 -8.19 -1.59 -11.61
C PHE A 205 -8.54 -0.11 -11.54
N VAL A 206 -8.36 0.48 -10.36
CA VAL A 206 -8.45 1.93 -10.16
C VAL A 206 -7.07 2.55 -10.33
N ASP A 207 -6.92 3.42 -11.33
CA ASP A 207 -5.70 4.16 -11.59
C ASP A 207 -5.36 5.12 -10.44
N THR A 208 -4.09 5.20 -10.06
CA THR A 208 -3.70 6.02 -8.90
C THR A 208 -3.59 7.51 -9.19
N LYS A 209 -3.51 7.92 -10.45
CA LYS A 209 -3.37 9.31 -10.89
C LYS A 209 -4.72 9.99 -11.09
N ASP A 210 -5.62 9.38 -11.86
CA ASP A 210 -6.92 9.96 -12.22
C ASP A 210 -8.11 9.31 -11.49
N HIS A 211 -7.88 8.20 -10.79
CA HIS A 211 -8.92 7.41 -10.11
C HIS A 211 -9.97 6.82 -11.04
N PHE A 212 -9.71 6.77 -12.35
CA PHE A 212 -10.59 6.08 -13.28
C PHE A 212 -10.42 4.57 -13.17
N ILE A 213 -11.48 3.84 -13.51
CA ILE A 213 -11.41 2.38 -13.61
C ILE A 213 -10.91 2.06 -15.02
N LYS A 214 -9.78 1.35 -15.09
CA LYS A 214 -9.08 1.00 -16.32
C LYS A 214 -8.96 -0.51 -16.47
N LEU A 215 -8.74 -0.95 -17.70
CA LEU A 215 -8.48 -2.32 -18.10
C LEU A 215 -7.10 -2.42 -18.74
N ILE A 216 -6.33 -3.42 -18.34
CA ILE A 216 -5.06 -3.79 -18.97
C ILE A 216 -4.95 -5.32 -19.05
N GLY A 217 -4.24 -5.86 -20.04
CA GLY A 217 -3.88 -7.28 -20.05
C GLY A 217 -2.74 -7.54 -19.04
N ALA A 218 -2.69 -8.72 -18.42
CA ALA A 218 -1.60 -9.04 -17.47
C ALA A 218 -0.20 -9.03 -18.14
N GLY A 219 -0.12 -9.16 -19.47
CA GLY A 219 1.09 -8.96 -20.25
C GLY A 219 1.55 -7.50 -20.38
N GLY A 220 0.82 -6.54 -19.80
CA GLY A 220 1.07 -5.11 -19.91
C GLY A 220 0.46 -4.49 -21.16
N GLY A 221 0.99 -3.33 -21.54
CA GLY A 221 0.46 -2.50 -22.64
C GLY A 221 -0.14 -1.20 -22.11
N ASP A 222 -0.86 -0.49 -22.98
CA ASP A 222 -1.52 0.76 -22.62
C ASP A 222 -2.87 0.48 -21.93
N PRO A 223 -3.11 0.97 -20.70
CA PRO A 223 -4.40 0.82 -20.05
C PRO A 223 -5.51 1.54 -20.82
N VAL A 224 -6.67 0.89 -20.95
CA VAL A 224 -7.88 1.46 -21.53
C VAL A 224 -8.80 1.94 -20.42
N THR A 225 -9.22 3.20 -20.46
CA THR A 225 -10.22 3.73 -19.52
C THR A 225 -11.60 3.14 -19.83
N ILE A 226 -12.21 2.48 -18.84
CA ILE A 226 -13.53 1.87 -18.97
C ILE A 226 -14.59 2.73 -18.30
N VAL A 227 -14.28 3.25 -17.10
CA VAL A 227 -15.15 4.20 -16.38
C VAL A 227 -14.41 5.54 -16.29
N PRO A 228 -14.75 6.54 -17.12
CA PRO A 228 -14.08 7.84 -17.15
C PRO A 228 -14.57 8.77 -16.02
N TYR A 229 -14.87 8.20 -14.85
CA TYR A 229 -15.33 8.91 -13.66
C TYR A 229 -14.53 8.44 -12.44
N PRO A 230 -14.12 9.35 -11.53
CA PRO A 230 -13.28 8.97 -10.39
C PRO A 230 -13.98 8.01 -9.43
N GLY A 231 -13.41 6.82 -9.28
CA GLY A 231 -13.84 5.76 -8.37
C GLY A 231 -12.77 5.41 -7.34
N THR A 232 -13.20 4.74 -6.27
CA THR A 232 -12.30 4.24 -5.22
C THR A 232 -12.32 2.73 -5.11
N ASP A 233 -13.42 2.09 -5.50
CA ASP A 233 -13.66 0.65 -5.44
C ASP A 233 -14.82 0.32 -6.38
N PHE A 234 -14.90 -0.91 -6.86
CA PHE A 234 -15.89 -1.27 -7.89
C PHE A 234 -16.24 -2.75 -7.93
N LEU A 235 -17.37 -3.02 -8.56
CA LEU A 235 -17.83 -4.31 -9.04
C LEU A 235 -17.98 -4.23 -10.56
N VAL A 236 -17.74 -5.35 -11.23
CA VAL A 236 -17.94 -5.51 -12.67
C VAL A 236 -18.85 -6.71 -12.93
N ALA A 237 -19.83 -6.54 -13.82
CA ALA A 237 -20.66 -7.65 -14.28
C ALA A 237 -19.82 -8.69 -15.05
N ASP A 238 -20.24 -9.96 -15.07
CA ASP A 238 -19.48 -11.04 -15.72
C ASP A 238 -19.25 -10.81 -17.22
N ASP A 239 -20.19 -10.15 -17.89
CA ASP A 239 -20.08 -9.78 -19.31
C ASP A 239 -19.27 -8.50 -19.55
N GLY A 240 -18.87 -7.79 -18.49
CA GLY A 240 -18.16 -6.52 -18.58
C GLY A 240 -18.99 -5.34 -19.08
N GLU A 241 -20.32 -5.49 -19.17
CA GLU A 241 -21.22 -4.46 -19.73
C GLU A 241 -21.73 -3.48 -18.68
N ALA A 242 -21.52 -3.74 -17.39
CA ALA A 242 -21.92 -2.83 -16.32
C ALA A 242 -20.90 -2.78 -15.18
N PHE A 243 -20.76 -1.57 -14.61
CA PHE A 243 -19.87 -1.26 -13.51
C PHE A 243 -20.67 -0.60 -12.40
N VAL A 244 -20.50 -1.11 -11.18
CA VAL A 244 -21.00 -0.45 -9.97
C VAL A 244 -19.80 0.02 -9.19
N TYR A 245 -19.73 1.30 -8.85
CA TYR A 245 -18.53 1.84 -8.23
C TYR A 245 -18.84 2.87 -7.16
N ARG A 246 -17.95 2.94 -6.16
CA ARG A 246 -17.97 3.98 -5.14
C ARG A 246 -17.15 5.17 -5.62
N GLY A 247 -17.81 6.31 -5.82
CA GLY A 247 -17.15 7.55 -6.20
C GLY A 247 -16.16 8.04 -5.14
N VAL A 248 -15.30 8.98 -5.52
CA VAL A 248 -14.39 9.67 -4.58
C VAL A 248 -15.13 10.52 -3.55
N ASP A 249 -16.37 10.92 -3.87
CA ASP A 249 -17.33 11.58 -3.00
C ASP A 249 -18.01 10.62 -1.99
N LYS A 250 -17.72 9.32 -2.11
CA LYS A 250 -18.29 8.19 -1.36
C LYS A 250 -19.72 7.82 -1.76
N SER A 251 -20.27 8.38 -2.83
CA SER A 251 -21.59 7.98 -3.34
C SER A 251 -21.48 6.69 -4.18
N LEU A 252 -22.59 5.98 -4.33
CA LEU A 252 -22.71 4.77 -5.14
C LEU A 252 -23.24 5.12 -6.53
N TYR A 253 -22.48 4.72 -7.55
CA TYR A 253 -22.81 4.96 -8.95
C TYR A 253 -22.89 3.65 -9.72
N VAL A 254 -23.68 3.64 -10.79
CA VAL A 254 -23.75 2.58 -11.78
C VAL A 254 -23.50 3.18 -13.16
N LEU A 255 -22.65 2.54 -13.95
CA LEU A 255 -22.42 2.88 -15.36
C LEU A 255 -22.57 1.63 -16.21
N ARG A 256 -23.55 1.61 -17.12
CA ARG A 256 -23.70 0.56 -18.12
C ARG A 256 -23.03 0.98 -19.42
N ARG A 257 -22.58 0.02 -20.21
CA ARG A 257 -21.99 0.29 -21.51
C ARG A 257 -23.05 0.95 -22.41
N GLY A 258 -22.68 2.09 -22.99
CA GLY A 258 -23.59 2.88 -23.82
C GLY A 258 -24.37 3.95 -23.06
N ASP A 259 -24.36 3.93 -21.71
CA ASP A 259 -24.84 5.07 -20.93
C ASP A 259 -23.95 6.30 -21.22
N ALA A 260 -24.56 7.47 -21.35
CA ALA A 260 -23.83 8.73 -21.55
C ALA A 260 -23.16 9.23 -20.26
N GLU A 261 -23.82 8.99 -19.12
CA GLU A 261 -23.39 9.40 -17.78
C GLU A 261 -23.76 8.32 -16.75
N PRO A 262 -23.03 8.21 -15.64
CA PRO A 262 -23.35 7.26 -14.58
C PRO A 262 -24.62 7.66 -13.83
N VAL A 263 -25.41 6.66 -13.44
CA VAL A 263 -26.58 6.84 -12.58
C VAL A 263 -26.13 6.85 -11.12
N CYS A 264 -26.44 7.91 -10.38
CA CYS A 264 -26.23 7.97 -8.93
C CYS A 264 -27.33 7.19 -8.22
N ALA A 265 -27.01 5.99 -7.72
CA ALA A 265 -27.99 5.13 -7.04
C ALA A 265 -28.13 5.47 -5.56
N TRP A 266 -27.05 5.96 -4.92
CA TRP A 266 -27.10 6.40 -3.53
C TRP A 266 -26.11 7.54 -3.27
N ALA A 267 -26.64 8.73 -3.02
CA ALA A 267 -25.85 9.86 -2.55
C ALA A 267 -25.59 9.73 -1.04
N THR A 268 -24.32 9.59 -0.65
CA THR A 268 -23.94 9.42 0.76
C THR A 268 -22.57 10.00 1.06
N THR A 269 -22.40 10.44 2.30
CA THR A 269 -21.08 10.84 2.83
C THR A 269 -20.46 9.76 3.71
N GLN A 270 -21.21 8.70 3.99
CA GLN A 270 -20.80 7.58 4.82
C GLN A 270 -20.09 6.51 3.98
N PRO A 271 -19.05 5.88 4.53
CA PRO A 271 -18.37 4.78 3.85
C PRO A 271 -19.20 3.48 3.89
N PHE A 272 -19.22 2.73 2.78
CA PHE A 272 -19.85 1.40 2.69
C PHE A 272 -18.94 0.41 1.95
N PHE A 273 -19.14 -0.90 2.14
CA PHE A 273 -18.36 -1.94 1.45
C PHE A 273 -19.01 -2.31 0.11
N MET A 274 -18.23 -2.51 -0.96
CA MET A 274 -18.80 -2.93 -2.24
C MET A 274 -19.47 -4.31 -2.17
N GLN A 275 -19.09 -5.17 -1.23
CA GLN A 275 -19.74 -6.46 -1.06
C GLN A 275 -21.20 -6.39 -0.58
N SER A 276 -21.61 -5.24 -0.01
CA SER A 276 -23.00 -5.01 0.39
C SER A 276 -23.86 -4.47 -0.75
N VAL A 277 -23.40 -4.60 -2.00
CA VAL A 277 -24.05 -4.09 -3.21
C VAL A 277 -24.09 -5.18 -4.27
N SER A 278 -25.20 -5.27 -5.00
CA SER A 278 -25.35 -6.20 -6.11
C SER A 278 -26.22 -5.64 -7.23
N LEU A 279 -25.85 -5.95 -8.47
CA LEU A 279 -26.57 -5.57 -9.68
C LEU A 279 -27.45 -6.73 -10.15
N SER A 280 -28.66 -6.44 -10.61
CA SER A 280 -29.54 -7.46 -11.17
C SER A 280 -28.96 -8.04 -12.48
N PRO A 281 -29.37 -9.26 -12.89
CA PRO A 281 -28.85 -9.91 -14.11
C PRO A 281 -29.08 -9.12 -15.41
N ASP A 282 -30.10 -8.27 -15.46
CA ASP A 282 -30.42 -7.41 -16.61
C ASP A 282 -29.77 -6.01 -16.53
N HIS A 283 -29.02 -5.74 -15.47
CA HIS A 283 -28.37 -4.46 -15.18
C HIS A 283 -29.34 -3.28 -15.00
N ARG A 284 -30.64 -3.53 -14.76
CA ARG A 284 -31.64 -2.46 -14.62
C ARG A 284 -31.95 -2.11 -13.17
N ARG A 285 -31.55 -2.95 -12.23
CA ARG A 285 -31.81 -2.76 -10.80
C ARG A 285 -30.54 -2.96 -9.98
N LEU A 286 -30.44 -2.21 -8.89
CA LEU A 286 -29.36 -2.32 -7.92
C LEU A 286 -29.96 -2.63 -6.55
N ALA A 287 -29.36 -3.55 -5.81
CA ALA A 287 -29.69 -3.82 -4.42
C ALA A 287 -28.48 -3.50 -3.53
N TYR A 288 -28.70 -2.84 -2.39
CA TYR A 288 -27.65 -2.63 -1.41
C TYR A 288 -28.17 -2.63 0.03
N ALA A 289 -27.32 -3.05 0.97
CA ALA A 289 -27.61 -2.92 2.39
C ALA A 289 -27.30 -1.50 2.88
N ARG A 290 -28.28 -0.86 3.53
CA ARG A 290 -28.13 0.46 4.11
C ARG A 290 -27.91 0.36 5.62
N ALA A 291 -26.90 1.08 6.07
CA ALA A 291 -26.56 1.23 7.48
C ALA A 291 -27.64 1.99 8.25
N ALA A 292 -27.78 1.68 9.54
CA ALA A 292 -28.61 2.49 10.43
C ALA A 292 -28.07 3.94 10.53
N GLU A 293 -28.97 4.93 10.61
CA GLU A 293 -28.59 6.34 10.67
C GLU A 293 -27.69 6.67 11.89
N GLY A 294 -26.73 7.56 11.69
CA GLY A 294 -25.87 8.08 12.77
C GLY A 294 -24.60 7.27 13.06
N GLU A 295 -24.44 6.08 12.48
CA GLU A 295 -23.22 5.27 12.65
C GLU A 295 -22.14 5.66 11.63
N ARG A 296 -20.96 6.04 12.13
CA ARG A 296 -19.79 6.33 11.27
C ARG A 296 -19.16 5.07 10.69
N TYR A 297 -19.29 3.95 11.41
CA TYR A 297 -18.77 2.64 11.07
C TYR A 297 -19.86 1.62 11.37
N PRO A 298 -20.71 1.31 10.39
CA PRO A 298 -21.91 0.52 10.66
C PRO A 298 -21.53 -0.91 10.99
N ASP A 299 -21.84 -1.35 12.20
CA ASP A 299 -21.91 -2.76 12.56
C ASP A 299 -23.33 -3.32 12.41
N ARG A 300 -24.28 -2.44 12.02
CA ARG A 300 -25.69 -2.76 11.83
C ARG A 300 -26.26 -2.16 10.55
N TYR A 301 -27.05 -2.98 9.87
CA TYR A 301 -27.79 -2.62 8.67
C TYR A 301 -29.28 -2.86 8.92
N ASP A 302 -30.13 -1.89 8.61
CA ASP A 302 -31.55 -1.85 8.97
C ASP A 302 -32.52 -1.97 7.77
N SER A 303 -31.97 -1.91 6.57
CA SER A 303 -32.75 -1.94 5.35
C SER A 303 -31.94 -2.44 4.16
N LEU A 304 -32.61 -3.15 3.26
CA LEU A 304 -32.12 -3.39 1.91
C LEU A 304 -32.82 -2.41 1.00
N VAL A 305 -32.05 -1.65 0.23
CA VAL A 305 -32.58 -0.67 -0.72
C VAL A 305 -32.43 -1.24 -2.11
N ILE A 306 -33.52 -1.20 -2.88
CA ILE A 306 -33.60 -1.66 -4.26
C ILE A 306 -33.88 -0.43 -5.11
N VAL A 307 -33.02 -0.17 -6.09
CA VAL A 307 -33.10 1.00 -6.97
C VAL A 307 -33.36 0.53 -8.39
N ASP A 308 -34.42 1.04 -9.01
CA ASP A 308 -34.63 0.95 -10.44
C ASP A 308 -33.77 2.02 -11.13
N LEU A 309 -32.82 1.59 -11.95
CA LEU A 309 -31.79 2.47 -12.52
C LEU A 309 -32.29 3.34 -13.67
N ASP A 310 -33.43 2.99 -14.27
CA ASP A 310 -33.98 3.74 -15.40
C ASP A 310 -34.90 4.87 -14.91
N SER A 311 -35.65 4.63 -13.84
CA SER A 311 -36.54 5.62 -13.21
C SER A 311 -35.88 6.38 -12.06
N GLY A 312 -34.80 5.84 -11.48
CA GLY A 312 -34.17 6.35 -10.26
C GLY A 312 -34.99 6.14 -8.99
N GLN A 313 -36.10 5.39 -9.06
CA GLN A 313 -36.93 5.11 -7.88
C GLN A 313 -36.26 4.09 -6.98
N ALA A 314 -36.33 4.33 -5.67
CA ALA A 314 -35.76 3.46 -4.65
C ALA A 314 -36.85 2.96 -3.70
N GLU A 315 -36.85 1.66 -3.41
CA GLU A 315 -37.69 1.01 -2.41
C GLU A 315 -36.80 0.49 -1.28
N ALA A 316 -37.16 0.77 -0.03
CA ALA A 316 -36.46 0.25 1.15
C ALA A 316 -37.28 -0.86 1.80
N VAL A 317 -36.69 -2.04 1.90
CA VAL A 317 -37.27 -3.22 2.54
C VAL A 317 -36.67 -3.37 3.95
N PRO A 318 -37.48 -3.56 5.00
CA PRO A 318 -36.97 -3.83 6.34
C PRO A 318 -36.03 -5.04 6.33
N PHE A 319 -34.84 -4.86 6.88
CA PHE A 319 -33.79 -5.86 6.94
C PHE A 319 -33.03 -5.69 8.24
N SER A 320 -32.46 -6.75 8.81
CA SER A 320 -31.60 -6.61 9.98
C SER A 320 -30.42 -7.54 9.85
N ALA A 321 -29.23 -6.95 9.83
CA ALA A 321 -27.97 -7.68 9.86
C ALA A 321 -27.04 -7.07 10.89
N LYS A 322 -26.49 -7.89 11.77
CA LYS A 322 -25.36 -7.54 12.63
C LYS A 322 -24.08 -8.07 12.00
N SER A 323 -23.70 -7.46 10.89
CA SER A 323 -22.46 -7.77 10.19
C SER A 323 -21.77 -6.47 9.84
N TRP A 324 -20.45 -6.42 10.04
CA TRP A 324 -19.63 -5.27 9.62
C TRP A 324 -19.61 -5.09 8.11
N CYS A 325 -19.91 -6.14 7.35
CA CYS A 325 -19.73 -6.18 5.90
C CYS A 325 -20.70 -7.19 5.27
N PRO A 326 -22.03 -6.93 5.30
CA PRO A 326 -23.00 -7.86 4.76
C PRO A 326 -22.78 -8.06 3.27
N ILE A 327 -22.96 -9.29 2.80
CA ILE A 327 -22.94 -9.65 1.39
C ILE A 327 -24.37 -9.55 0.87
N VAL A 328 -24.56 -8.84 -0.25
CA VAL A 328 -25.82 -8.80 -0.99
C VAL A 328 -25.59 -9.41 -2.37
N ALA A 329 -26.51 -10.24 -2.84
CA ALA A 329 -26.44 -10.84 -4.18
C ALA A 329 -27.83 -11.04 -4.78
N TRP A 330 -27.96 -10.85 -6.10
CA TRP A 330 -29.13 -11.33 -6.82
C TRP A 330 -29.02 -12.81 -7.14
N SER A 331 -30.16 -13.48 -7.16
CA SER A 331 -30.32 -14.76 -7.86
C SER A 331 -30.09 -14.58 -9.36
N ARG A 332 -29.62 -15.64 -10.02
CA ARG A 332 -29.29 -15.64 -11.45
C ARG A 332 -30.51 -15.36 -12.33
N ASP A 333 -31.70 -15.80 -11.92
CA ASP A 333 -32.95 -15.54 -12.64
C ASP A 333 -33.54 -14.15 -12.33
N GLY A 334 -32.96 -13.42 -11.37
CA GLY A 334 -33.38 -12.08 -10.98
C GLY A 334 -34.67 -12.03 -10.16
N THR A 335 -35.19 -13.17 -9.70
CA THR A 335 -36.45 -13.26 -8.95
C THR A 335 -36.28 -13.05 -7.44
N GLN A 336 -35.05 -13.21 -6.95
CA GLN A 336 -34.70 -13.12 -5.54
C GLN A 336 -33.47 -12.25 -5.30
N ILE A 337 -33.45 -11.60 -4.13
CA ILE A 337 -32.28 -10.97 -3.53
C ILE A 337 -31.93 -11.72 -2.25
N LEU A 338 -30.66 -12.07 -2.12
CA LEU A 338 -30.08 -12.75 -0.99
C LEU A 338 -29.19 -11.76 -0.25
N ALA A 339 -29.32 -11.70 1.07
CA ALA A 339 -28.46 -10.86 1.90
C ALA A 339 -28.03 -11.59 3.17
N SER A 340 -26.73 -11.57 3.48
CA SER A 340 -26.22 -12.16 4.73
C SER A 340 -26.72 -11.35 5.92
N THR A 341 -27.23 -12.02 6.95
CA THR A 341 -27.69 -11.38 8.18
C THR A 341 -26.64 -11.50 9.29
N ASP A 342 -26.83 -12.47 10.18
CA ASP A 342 -25.90 -12.87 11.24
C ASP A 342 -25.04 -14.04 10.74
N GLU A 343 -24.00 -14.45 11.50
CA GLU A 343 -22.80 -15.17 11.01
C GLU A 343 -23.04 -16.37 10.07
N ASP A 344 -24.19 -17.06 10.14
CA ASP A 344 -24.50 -18.24 9.34
C ASP A 344 -25.82 -18.19 8.55
N ASP A 345 -26.54 -17.07 8.51
CA ASP A 345 -27.86 -16.98 7.88
C ASP A 345 -27.92 -16.00 6.69
N ILE A 346 -28.85 -16.28 5.77
CA ILE A 346 -29.18 -15.44 4.63
C ILE A 346 -30.67 -15.15 4.64
N ALA A 347 -31.02 -13.86 4.58
CA ALA A 347 -32.37 -13.41 4.26
C ALA A 347 -32.62 -13.51 2.76
N VAL A 348 -33.77 -14.09 2.38
CA VAL A 348 -34.21 -14.21 0.99
C VAL A 348 -35.43 -13.32 0.79
N LEU A 349 -35.30 -12.35 -0.11
CA LEU A 349 -36.38 -11.48 -0.57
C LEU A 349 -36.83 -12.00 -1.93
N SER A 350 -38.11 -12.37 -2.05
CA SER A 350 -38.70 -12.88 -3.29
C SER A 350 -39.93 -12.06 -3.68
N GLY A 351 -40.17 -11.90 -4.98
CA GLY A 351 -41.40 -11.30 -5.52
C GLY A 351 -41.16 -10.17 -6.52
N GLU A 352 -42.25 -9.57 -6.99
CA GLU A 352 -42.24 -8.25 -7.63
C GLU A 352 -42.51 -7.18 -6.56
N PRO A 353 -42.13 -5.90 -6.78
CA PRO A 353 -42.49 -4.82 -5.88
C PRO A 353 -43.98 -4.86 -5.48
N PRO A 354 -44.34 -4.73 -4.19
CA PRO A 354 -43.47 -4.48 -3.05
C PRO A 354 -42.71 -5.74 -2.58
N TRP A 355 -41.41 -5.59 -2.38
CA TRP A 355 -40.54 -6.69 -1.94
C TRP A 355 -40.77 -7.00 -0.46
N SER A 356 -40.71 -8.28 -0.10
CA SER A 356 -40.79 -8.71 1.30
C SER A 356 -39.80 -9.82 1.61
N VAL A 357 -39.25 -9.81 2.83
CA VAL A 357 -38.43 -10.92 3.33
C VAL A 357 -39.32 -12.14 3.47
N THR A 358 -39.07 -13.16 2.65
CA THR A 358 -39.96 -14.31 2.53
C THR A 358 -39.48 -15.49 3.37
N THR A 359 -38.16 -15.68 3.47
CA THR A 359 -37.55 -16.79 4.20
C THR A 359 -36.16 -16.42 4.74
N THR A 360 -35.66 -17.18 5.72
CA THR A 360 -34.23 -17.24 6.04
C THR A 360 -33.73 -18.67 5.78
N ARG A 361 -32.49 -18.80 5.28
CA ARG A 361 -31.85 -20.10 5.07
C ARG A 361 -30.37 -20.07 5.45
N PRO A 362 -29.77 -21.24 5.77
CA PRO A 362 -28.35 -21.31 6.11
C PRO A 362 -27.47 -20.84 4.97
N ARG A 363 -26.40 -20.11 5.30
CA ARG A 363 -25.41 -19.58 4.36
C ARG A 363 -24.77 -20.66 3.49
N SER A 364 -24.55 -21.84 4.05
CA SER A 364 -24.02 -23.03 3.37
C SER A 364 -24.96 -23.65 2.32
N SER A 365 -26.24 -23.28 2.32
CA SER A 365 -27.23 -23.82 1.37
C SER A 365 -27.24 -23.12 0.01
N VAL A 366 -26.56 -21.98 -0.12
CA VAL A 366 -26.56 -21.16 -1.34
C VAL A 366 -25.40 -21.56 -2.23
N ALA A 367 -25.74 -22.16 -3.36
CA ALA A 367 -24.75 -22.55 -4.36
C ALA A 367 -24.30 -21.31 -5.15
N SER A 368 -23.00 -21.21 -5.48
CA SER A 368 -22.46 -20.03 -6.17
C SER A 368 -23.11 -19.79 -7.54
N ASP A 369 -23.56 -20.85 -8.21
CA ASP A 369 -24.26 -20.84 -9.50
C ASP A 369 -25.74 -20.44 -9.40
N GLU A 370 -26.31 -20.36 -8.19
CA GLU A 370 -27.62 -19.76 -7.95
C GLU A 370 -27.57 -18.22 -8.12
N LEU A 371 -26.38 -17.62 -7.97
CA LEU A 371 -26.22 -16.17 -7.94
C LEU A 371 -25.88 -15.58 -9.32
N VAL A 372 -26.27 -14.32 -9.51
CA VAL A 372 -25.70 -13.47 -10.55
C VAL A 372 -24.18 -13.45 -10.39
N THR A 373 -23.46 -13.52 -11.52
CA THR A 373 -22.01 -13.46 -11.48
C THR A 373 -21.59 -12.01 -11.60
N THR A 374 -21.08 -11.46 -10.50
CA THR A 374 -20.39 -10.17 -10.47
C THR A 374 -19.04 -10.35 -9.81
N HIS A 375 -18.05 -9.61 -10.29
CA HIS A 375 -16.68 -9.68 -9.80
C HIS A 375 -16.31 -8.41 -9.05
N GLY A 376 -15.65 -8.57 -7.91
CA GLY A 376 -15.29 -7.52 -6.99
C GLY A 376 -14.46 -8.09 -5.84
N ARG A 377 -14.03 -7.23 -4.92
CA ARG A 377 -13.32 -7.72 -3.73
C ARG A 377 -14.34 -8.19 -2.70
N TYR A 378 -14.34 -9.49 -2.44
CA TYR A 378 -15.21 -10.15 -1.45
C TYR A 378 -14.36 -10.93 -0.45
N GLY A 379 -14.69 -10.86 0.83
CA GLY A 379 -13.98 -11.65 1.84
C GLY A 379 -14.43 -11.34 3.27
N ASP A 380 -14.12 -12.26 4.17
CA ASP A 380 -14.54 -12.17 5.57
C ASP A 380 -13.68 -11.19 6.39
N ARG A 381 -12.48 -10.84 5.89
CA ARG A 381 -11.60 -9.85 6.53
C ARG A 381 -11.85 -8.48 5.92
N CYS A 382 -12.63 -7.69 6.63
CA CYS A 382 -12.90 -6.29 6.29
C CYS A 382 -12.28 -5.34 7.31
N GLY A 383 -11.91 -4.14 6.87
CA GLY A 383 -11.41 -3.10 7.77
C GLY A 383 -11.37 -1.72 7.12
N TYR A 384 -10.96 -0.73 7.90
CA TYR A 384 -10.80 0.65 7.44
C TYR A 384 -9.31 0.97 7.26
N GLY A 385 -8.93 1.29 6.03
CA GLY A 385 -7.56 1.72 5.70
C GLY A 385 -7.58 3.07 5.00
N GLY A 386 -6.93 4.07 5.58
CA GLY A 386 -6.88 5.42 4.99
C GLY A 386 -8.26 6.09 4.84
N GLY A 387 -9.21 5.75 5.72
CA GLY A 387 -10.57 6.29 5.71
C GLY A 387 -11.52 5.61 4.71
N ILE A 388 -11.11 4.50 4.09
CA ILE A 388 -11.89 3.78 3.08
C ILE A 388 -12.09 2.31 3.54
N PRO A 389 -13.32 1.78 3.51
CA PRO A 389 -13.61 0.36 3.70
C PRO A 389 -12.85 -0.48 2.68
N ARG A 390 -12.19 -1.53 3.14
CA ARG A 390 -11.43 -2.47 2.30
C ARG A 390 -11.67 -3.90 2.74
N VAL A 391 -11.69 -4.77 1.74
CA VAL A 391 -11.57 -6.22 1.91
C VAL A 391 -10.09 -6.60 1.78
N TRP A 392 -9.55 -7.31 2.76
CA TRP A 392 -8.16 -7.74 2.81
C TRP A 392 -8.02 -9.15 2.24
N LEU A 393 -7.42 -9.24 1.06
CA LEU A 393 -7.12 -10.51 0.38
C LEU A 393 -5.65 -10.91 0.59
N ASP A 394 -5.20 -11.01 1.84
CA ASP A 394 -3.77 -11.12 2.17
C ASP A 394 -3.15 -12.49 1.90
N LYS A 395 -3.93 -13.48 1.47
CA LYS A 395 -3.45 -14.82 1.14
C LYS A 395 -4.15 -15.43 -0.07
N ASP A 396 -3.46 -16.32 -0.77
CA ASP A 396 -4.03 -17.15 -1.83
C ASP A 396 -3.31 -18.48 -1.92
N GLU A 397 -3.96 -19.47 -2.53
CA GLU A 397 -3.41 -20.80 -2.76
C GLU A 397 -3.78 -21.29 -4.14
N LYS A 398 -2.82 -21.94 -4.81
CA LYS A 398 -3.09 -22.61 -6.06
C LYS A 398 -2.18 -23.82 -6.24
N GLY A 399 -2.79 -25.00 -6.27
CA GLY A 399 -2.07 -26.26 -6.36
C GLY A 399 -1.13 -26.45 -5.18
N GLN A 400 0.17 -26.47 -5.43
CA GLN A 400 1.21 -26.64 -4.40
C GLN A 400 1.75 -25.32 -3.83
N TYR A 401 1.32 -24.17 -4.37
CA TYR A 401 1.83 -22.86 -3.96
C TYR A 401 0.85 -22.17 -3.02
N HIS A 402 1.41 -21.57 -1.97
CA HIS A 402 0.69 -20.70 -1.05
C HIS A 402 1.40 -19.35 -1.02
N VAL A 403 0.63 -18.27 -1.00
CA VAL A 403 1.16 -16.92 -0.84
C VAL A 403 0.50 -16.21 0.33
N GLN A 404 1.29 -15.46 1.08
CA GLN A 404 0.82 -14.60 2.14
C GLN A 404 1.55 -13.25 2.10
N ALA A 405 0.77 -12.17 2.14
CA ALA A 405 1.24 -10.82 2.37
C ALA A 405 1.16 -10.52 3.88
N TYR A 406 2.28 -10.08 4.44
CA TYR A 406 2.35 -9.62 5.83
C TYR A 406 2.37 -8.09 5.83
N PRO A 407 1.37 -7.42 6.43
CA PRO A 407 1.36 -5.97 6.55
C PRO A 407 2.26 -5.46 7.69
N HIS A 408 2.44 -4.14 7.77
CA HIS A 408 3.10 -3.38 8.85
C HIS A 408 4.64 -3.48 8.93
N LEU A 409 5.22 -3.40 10.14
CA LEU A 409 6.67 -3.41 10.35
C LEU A 409 7.27 -4.73 9.87
N GLY A 410 8.27 -4.66 8.99
CA GLY A 410 8.79 -5.86 8.32
C GLY A 410 7.83 -6.44 7.28
N ALA A 411 6.96 -5.61 6.70
CA ALA A 411 6.04 -6.02 5.64
C ALA A 411 6.76 -6.74 4.50
N HIS A 412 6.24 -7.91 4.15
CA HIS A 412 6.83 -8.76 3.13
C HIS A 412 5.80 -9.67 2.49
N LEU A 413 6.10 -10.09 1.26
CA LEU A 413 5.41 -11.17 0.58
C LEU A 413 6.19 -12.47 0.82
N ARG A 414 5.49 -13.52 1.21
CA ARG A 414 6.03 -14.87 1.34
C ARG A 414 5.29 -15.79 0.38
N VAL A 415 6.04 -16.46 -0.48
CA VAL A 415 5.53 -17.54 -1.34
C VAL A 415 6.20 -18.83 -0.91
N SER A 416 5.40 -19.84 -0.63
CA SER A 416 5.85 -21.17 -0.23
C SER A 416 5.31 -22.26 -1.16
N ARG A 417 6.06 -23.36 -1.27
CA ARG A 417 5.66 -24.59 -1.93
C ARG A 417 5.85 -25.75 -0.98
N ASN A 418 4.79 -26.48 -0.63
CA ASN A 418 4.83 -27.55 0.38
C ASN A 418 5.54 -27.09 1.67
N ASP A 419 5.09 -25.97 2.23
CA ASP A 419 5.65 -25.27 3.41
C ASP A 419 7.09 -24.73 3.30
N GLN A 420 7.82 -25.02 2.22
CA GLN A 420 9.14 -24.45 1.97
C GLN A 420 9.04 -23.06 1.36
N VAL A 421 9.73 -22.08 1.96
CA VAL A 421 9.76 -20.70 1.44
C VAL A 421 10.58 -20.65 0.16
N LEU A 422 9.93 -20.30 -0.96
CA LEU A 422 10.58 -20.11 -2.25
C LEU A 422 10.99 -18.65 -2.45
N ILE A 423 10.10 -17.73 -2.10
CA ILE A 423 10.28 -16.29 -2.26
C ILE A 423 9.92 -15.63 -0.94
N ARG A 424 10.82 -14.76 -0.49
CA ARG A 424 10.54 -13.76 0.54
C ARG A 424 10.96 -12.40 0.00
N ALA A 425 9.98 -11.63 -0.42
CA ALA A 425 10.19 -10.29 -0.94
C ALA A 425 9.80 -9.28 0.14
N SER A 426 10.79 -8.59 0.68
CA SER A 426 10.59 -7.59 1.74
C SER A 426 11.06 -6.23 1.26
N ASN A 427 10.37 -5.19 1.70
CA ASN A 427 10.82 -3.83 1.42
C ASN A 427 11.64 -3.24 2.56
N ASP A 428 12.69 -3.98 2.92
CA ASP A 428 13.58 -3.62 4.00
C ASP A 428 14.58 -2.60 3.48
N TYR A 429 14.21 -1.31 3.43
CA TYR A 429 15.14 -0.22 3.13
C TYR A 429 15.32 0.71 4.33
N GLY A 430 16.52 1.28 4.45
CA GLY A 430 16.89 2.10 5.61
C GLY A 430 17.14 1.28 6.88
N LEU A 431 17.78 1.93 7.86
CA LEU A 431 18.27 1.25 9.07
C LEU A 431 17.15 0.75 10.00
N LEU A 432 16.01 1.43 10.00
CA LEU A 432 14.86 1.08 10.84
C LEU A 432 13.82 0.22 10.09
N LYS A 433 14.00 -0.01 8.78
CA LYS A 433 13.02 -0.70 7.93
C LYS A 433 11.60 -0.09 8.01
N LEU A 434 11.53 1.19 8.35
CA LEU A 434 10.29 1.93 8.49
C LEU A 434 9.92 2.54 7.15
N GLY A 435 8.72 2.21 6.68
CA GLY A 435 7.96 3.17 5.89
C GLY A 435 7.96 2.96 4.39
N LEU A 436 7.26 1.93 3.94
CA LEU A 436 6.61 1.89 2.63
C LEU A 436 5.31 1.09 2.74
N PRO A 437 4.34 1.30 1.82
CA PRO A 437 3.10 0.53 1.80
C PRO A 437 3.39 -0.97 1.71
N SER A 438 2.70 -1.76 2.52
CA SER A 438 2.81 -3.22 2.51
C SER A 438 2.30 -3.80 1.19
N PRO A 439 2.82 -4.96 0.76
CA PRO A 439 2.18 -5.71 -0.32
C PRO A 439 0.77 -6.12 0.15
N SER A 440 -0.17 -6.18 -0.79
CA SER A 440 -1.55 -6.59 -0.50
C SER A 440 -2.19 -7.29 -1.68
N CYS A 441 -3.25 -8.04 -1.41
CA CYS A 441 -4.05 -8.73 -2.43
C CYS A 441 -3.21 -9.58 -3.39
N PRO A 442 -2.34 -10.50 -2.93
CA PRO A 442 -1.77 -11.49 -3.84
C PRO A 442 -2.89 -12.38 -4.40
N THR A 443 -2.86 -12.64 -5.72
CA THR A 443 -3.78 -13.54 -6.41
C THR A 443 -3.06 -14.33 -7.50
N PHE A 444 -3.12 -15.65 -7.45
CA PHE A 444 -2.62 -16.51 -8.52
C PHE A 444 -3.47 -16.41 -9.78
N LEU A 445 -2.80 -16.33 -10.93
CA LEU A 445 -3.41 -16.34 -12.25
C LEU A 445 -3.78 -17.78 -12.69
N PRO A 446 -4.55 -17.96 -13.78
CA PRO A 446 -5.01 -19.27 -14.26
C PRO A 446 -3.93 -20.36 -14.35
N ASN A 447 -2.72 -20.04 -14.80
CA ASN A 447 -1.60 -20.99 -14.88
C ASN A 447 -1.04 -21.48 -13.53
N GLY A 448 -1.35 -20.81 -12.42
CA GLY A 448 -0.94 -21.19 -11.06
C GLY A 448 0.52 -20.90 -10.68
N THR A 449 1.35 -20.43 -11.61
CA THR A 449 2.75 -20.06 -11.34
C THR A 449 2.98 -18.56 -11.38
N GLU A 450 2.05 -17.80 -11.95
CA GLU A 450 2.07 -16.34 -11.94
C GLU A 450 1.05 -15.81 -10.93
N MET A 451 1.35 -14.67 -10.31
CA MET A 451 0.42 -13.98 -9.43
C MET A 451 0.45 -12.47 -9.63
N LEU A 452 -0.71 -11.84 -9.47
CA LEU A 452 -0.85 -10.40 -9.41
C LEU A 452 -0.85 -9.96 -7.95
N LEU A 453 -0.22 -8.82 -7.64
CA LEU A 453 -0.26 -8.23 -6.31
C LEU A 453 -0.24 -6.70 -6.39
N GLU A 454 -0.69 -6.07 -5.32
CA GLU A 454 -0.59 -4.62 -5.14
C GLU A 454 0.59 -4.30 -4.24
N TRP A 455 1.40 -3.33 -4.64
CA TRP A 455 2.47 -2.81 -3.80
C TRP A 455 2.73 -1.35 -4.15
N TRP A 456 2.92 -0.47 -3.16
CA TRP A 456 3.20 0.96 -3.37
C TRP A 456 2.15 1.72 -4.22
N GLY A 457 0.90 1.26 -4.24
CA GLY A 457 -0.12 1.85 -5.12
C GLY A 457 0.11 1.53 -6.60
N GLN A 458 0.79 0.42 -6.87
CA GLN A 458 1.03 -0.10 -8.21
C GLN A 458 0.68 -1.59 -8.24
N LEU A 459 0.47 -2.09 -9.45
CA LEU A 459 0.20 -3.49 -9.72
C LEU A 459 1.48 -4.15 -10.22
N TYR A 460 1.80 -5.30 -9.65
CA TYR A 460 2.96 -6.10 -10.02
C TYR A 460 2.54 -7.52 -10.38
N LEU A 461 3.15 -8.06 -11.43
CA LEU A 461 3.05 -9.47 -11.77
C LEU A 461 4.31 -10.20 -11.32
N LEU A 462 4.17 -11.28 -10.57
CA LEU A 462 5.25 -12.13 -10.07
C LEU A 462 5.13 -13.53 -10.69
N ASP A 463 6.20 -13.99 -11.31
CA ASP A 463 6.37 -15.38 -11.74
C ASP A 463 7.19 -16.11 -10.67
N VAL A 464 6.55 -17.08 -10.02
CA VAL A 464 7.11 -17.80 -8.86
C VAL A 464 8.28 -18.69 -9.25
N GLU A 465 8.18 -19.36 -10.39
CA GLU A 465 9.19 -20.32 -10.84
C GLU A 465 10.39 -19.60 -11.44
N ALA A 466 10.15 -18.58 -12.28
CA ALA A 466 11.23 -17.77 -12.83
C ALA A 466 11.80 -16.75 -11.84
N ARG A 467 11.18 -16.58 -10.66
CA ARG A 467 11.57 -15.62 -9.60
C ARG A 467 11.78 -14.22 -10.16
N ARG A 468 10.81 -13.74 -10.94
CA ARG A 468 10.85 -12.41 -11.56
C ARG A 468 9.57 -11.66 -11.27
N MET A 469 9.68 -10.37 -11.02
CA MET A 469 8.57 -9.48 -10.75
C MET A 469 8.61 -8.28 -11.68
N GLY A 470 7.52 -8.03 -12.40
CA GLY A 470 7.38 -6.96 -13.36
C GLY A 470 6.34 -5.93 -12.90
N LEU A 471 6.60 -4.65 -13.17
CA LEU A 471 5.59 -3.59 -13.03
C LEU A 471 4.53 -3.74 -14.14
N LEU A 472 3.26 -3.83 -13.75
CA LEU A 472 2.13 -3.89 -14.67
C LEU A 472 1.54 -2.50 -14.94
N ALA A 473 1.13 -1.79 -13.89
CA ALA A 473 0.47 -0.49 -14.00
C ALA A 473 0.50 0.30 -12.68
N ASP A 474 0.31 1.63 -12.77
CA ASP A 474 0.04 2.49 -11.62
C ASP A 474 -1.42 2.36 -11.18
N GLY A 475 -1.71 1.37 -10.35
CA GLY A 475 -3.06 0.99 -10.02
C GLY A 475 -3.22 0.36 -8.64
N ARG A 476 -4.46 0.35 -8.17
CA ARG A 476 -4.91 -0.30 -6.93
C ARG A 476 -6.32 -0.83 -7.10
N ASN A 477 -6.80 -1.52 -6.09
CA ASN A 477 -8.13 -2.11 -6.05
C ASN A 477 -8.45 -2.94 -7.29
N TYR A 478 -7.47 -3.70 -7.80
CA TYR A 478 -7.69 -4.55 -8.96
C TYR A 478 -8.73 -5.66 -8.70
N VAL A 479 -9.40 -6.07 -9.78
CA VAL A 479 -10.38 -7.16 -9.86
C VAL A 479 -10.07 -7.99 -11.11
N LEU A 480 -10.12 -9.31 -10.97
CA LEU A 480 -9.99 -10.28 -12.07
C LEU A 480 -11.33 -11.00 -12.26
N LEU A 481 -11.70 -11.33 -13.49
CA LEU A 481 -12.89 -12.16 -13.77
C LEU A 481 -12.60 -13.64 -13.48
N THR A 482 -12.44 -13.98 -12.20
CA THR A 482 -12.06 -15.30 -11.71
C THR A 482 -12.89 -15.67 -10.49
N PRO A 483 -13.02 -16.97 -10.15
CA PRO A 483 -13.80 -17.39 -8.98
C PRO A 483 -13.43 -16.70 -7.67
N ARG A 484 -12.18 -16.29 -7.49
CA ARG A 484 -11.69 -15.59 -6.28
C ARG A 484 -12.33 -14.21 -6.07
N PHE A 485 -12.74 -13.53 -7.14
CA PHE A 485 -13.39 -12.23 -7.08
C PHE A 485 -14.90 -12.33 -7.29
N ARG A 486 -15.44 -13.54 -7.47
CA ARG A 486 -16.88 -13.73 -7.65
C ARG A 486 -17.60 -13.60 -6.31
N VAL A 487 -18.77 -12.98 -6.29
CA VAL A 487 -19.68 -13.02 -5.13
C VAL A 487 -19.96 -14.48 -4.76
N ALA A 488 -19.72 -14.83 -3.50
CA ALA A 488 -20.14 -16.11 -2.96
C ALA A 488 -20.54 -15.96 -1.50
N PHE A 489 -21.56 -16.71 -1.10
CA PHE A 489 -21.96 -16.83 0.29
C PHE A 489 -21.25 -17.99 1.02
N SER A 490 -20.40 -18.80 0.40
CA SER A 490 -19.85 -19.98 1.09
C SER A 490 -19.02 -19.66 2.35
N THR A 491 -19.30 -20.36 3.45
CA THR A 491 -18.47 -20.47 4.67
C THR A 491 -17.46 -21.61 4.52
N SER A 492 -16.40 -21.40 3.75
CA SER A 492 -15.13 -22.15 3.75
C SER A 492 -14.36 -21.74 2.49
N ALA A 493 -13.19 -21.11 2.60
CA ALA A 493 -11.92 -21.81 2.76
C ALA A 493 -11.68 -22.87 1.66
N SER A 494 -11.47 -22.42 0.42
CA SER A 494 -10.24 -22.84 -0.26
C SER A 494 -9.16 -21.90 0.26
N GLY A 495 -8.48 -22.28 1.34
CA GLY A 495 -7.09 -22.74 1.25
C GLY A 495 -6.24 -21.50 1.14
#